data_AF-A0A178B1V7-F1
#
_entry.id   AF-A0A178B1V7-F1
#
_cell.length_a   1.000
_cell.length_b   1.000
_cell.length_c   1.000
_cell.angle_alpha   90.00
_cell.angle_beta   90.00
_cell.angle_gamma   90.00
#
_symmetry.space_group_name_H-M   'P 1'
#
loop_
_entity.id
_entity.type
_entity.pdbx_description
1 polymer ?
#
loop_
_entity_poly.entity_id
_entity_poly.type
_entity_poly.pdbx_seq_one_letter_code
_entity_poly.pdbx_strand_id
1 'polypeptide(L)'
;MVSRIAALLLSGVALFQQVQAQAVPVTDLVGTWSSKSNSTLTGDGFYDPGNDRLIEPKHTGISYSFTADGHYESAYYRAIANPERPRCPKGIMQWQHGTFEKNADGSLLLKPIKVDGRQLYSDPCQYKNAVYTRYNATEKFKQYTVAEDRYHKIPRLDLYKADGAPLMPLYLAYSPPKMLPTTTLRPIATETAAPKVKRDGLSPREVLFKRTEGNVRADQWWWFGVFLTAGGGIMYWFF
;
A
#
# COMPACT_ATOMS: atom_id res chain seq x y z
N MET A 1 -58.96 -38.05 30.64
CA MET A 1 -58.59 -36.69 31.10
C MET A 1 -57.28 -36.33 30.44
N VAL A 2 -57.32 -35.48 29.40
CA VAL A 2 -56.16 -35.10 28.58
C VAL A 2 -55.51 -33.88 29.23
N SER A 3 -54.22 -34.01 29.55
CA SER A 3 -53.45 -33.00 30.28
C SER A 3 -53.25 -31.75 29.44
N ARG A 4 -53.67 -30.61 29.98
CA ARG A 4 -53.47 -29.26 29.44
C ARG A 4 -52.15 -28.71 29.94
N ILE A 5 -51.10 -28.75 29.11
CA ILE A 5 -49.99 -27.79 29.21
C ILE A 5 -49.58 -27.45 27.78
N ALA A 6 -50.22 -26.42 27.24
CA ALA A 6 -49.84 -25.76 26.01
C ALA A 6 -49.55 -24.30 26.34
N ALA A 7 -48.59 -23.74 25.59
CA ALA A 7 -48.29 -22.32 25.42
C ALA A 7 -47.48 -21.63 26.54
N LEU A 8 -46.17 -21.53 26.32
CA LEU A 8 -45.43 -20.28 26.53
C LEU A 8 -44.39 -20.13 25.42
N LEU A 9 -44.81 -19.37 24.41
CA LEU A 9 -43.97 -18.70 23.43
C LEU A 9 -43.06 -17.71 24.13
N LEU A 10 -41.78 -17.66 23.74
CA LEU A 10 -41.07 -16.39 23.56
C LEU A 10 -39.87 -16.62 22.61
N SER A 11 -40.17 -16.30 21.36
CA SER A 11 -39.28 -16.12 20.23
C SER A 11 -38.17 -15.11 20.52
N GLY A 12 -36.92 -15.58 20.55
CA GLY A 12 -35.72 -14.75 20.56
C GLY A 12 -34.91 -14.96 19.29
N VAL A 13 -35.48 -14.65 18.11
CA VAL A 13 -34.69 -14.60 16.87
C VAL A 13 -34.06 -13.22 16.81
N ALA A 14 -32.80 -13.13 17.24
CA ALA A 14 -31.97 -11.96 17.00
C ALA A 14 -31.76 -11.84 15.48
N LEU A 15 -32.50 -10.93 14.84
CA LEU A 15 -32.20 -10.45 13.50
C LEU A 15 -30.87 -9.70 13.57
N PHE A 16 -29.76 -10.40 13.37
CA PHE A 16 -28.52 -9.77 12.96
C PHE A 16 -28.74 -9.20 11.55
N GLN A 17 -29.18 -7.94 11.50
CA GLN A 17 -29.11 -7.17 10.26
C GLN A 17 -27.63 -6.98 9.93
N GLN A 18 -27.11 -7.83 9.05
CA GLN A 18 -25.87 -7.54 8.36
C GLN A 18 -26.10 -6.26 7.56
N VAL A 19 -25.55 -5.15 8.04
CA VAL A 19 -25.36 -3.94 7.23
C VAL A 19 -24.35 -4.31 6.15
N GLN A 20 -24.83 -4.85 5.02
CA GLN A 20 -24.06 -4.80 3.79
C GLN A 20 -24.01 -3.32 3.41
N ALA A 21 -22.84 -2.71 3.49
CA ALA A 21 -22.60 -1.42 2.86
C ALA A 21 -23.01 -1.58 1.39
N GLN A 22 -24.13 -0.97 1.00
CA GLN A 22 -24.56 -0.94 -0.39
C GLN A 22 -23.52 -0.11 -1.14
N ALA A 23 -22.59 -0.79 -1.82
CA ALA A 23 -21.68 -0.14 -2.74
C ALA A 23 -22.54 0.54 -3.82
N VAL A 24 -22.51 1.87 -3.86
CA VAL A 24 -23.15 2.63 -4.93
C VAL A 24 -22.53 2.15 -6.25
N PRO A 25 -23.32 1.73 -7.26
CA PRO A 25 -22.76 1.22 -8.50
C PRO A 25 -21.82 2.25 -9.13
N VAL A 26 -20.60 1.82 -9.49
CA VAL A 26 -19.50 2.67 -9.99
C VAL A 26 -19.15 2.33 -11.44
N THR A 27 -20.17 2.09 -12.26
CA THR A 27 -20.00 1.62 -13.66
C THR A 27 -19.28 2.62 -14.54
N ASP A 28 -19.37 3.92 -14.23
CA ASP A 28 -18.74 5.01 -14.96
C ASP A 28 -17.22 5.10 -14.75
N LEU A 29 -16.72 4.59 -13.63
CA LEU A 29 -15.31 4.62 -13.27
C LEU A 29 -14.52 3.41 -13.77
N VAL A 30 -15.20 2.33 -14.15
CA VAL A 30 -14.55 1.07 -14.55
C VAL A 30 -13.70 1.28 -15.81
N GLY A 31 -12.42 0.94 -15.71
CA GLY A 31 -11.45 1.12 -16.78
C GLY A 31 -10.08 1.56 -16.28
N THR A 32 -9.12 1.62 -17.20
CA THR A 32 -7.80 2.21 -16.96
C THR A 32 -7.78 3.64 -17.47
N TRP A 33 -7.43 4.56 -16.60
CA TRP A 33 -7.38 6.00 -16.83
C TRP A 33 -5.94 6.46 -16.73
N SER A 34 -5.41 7.11 -17.77
CA SER A 34 -4.03 7.62 -17.80
C SER A 34 -4.00 9.11 -18.06
N SER A 35 -3.02 9.79 -17.47
CA SER A 35 -2.71 11.18 -17.82
C SER A 35 -2.32 11.33 -19.30
N LYS A 36 -2.35 12.56 -19.82
CA LYS A 36 -2.19 12.88 -21.25
C LYS A 36 -1.01 12.21 -21.99
N SER A 37 0.09 11.87 -21.29
CA SER A 37 1.23 11.22 -21.93
C SER A 37 0.94 9.79 -22.41
N ASN A 38 -0.12 9.16 -21.90
CA ASN A 38 -0.55 7.79 -22.22
C ASN A 38 0.58 6.74 -22.19
N SER A 39 1.62 7.01 -21.38
CA SER A 39 2.82 6.18 -21.29
C SER A 39 2.97 5.54 -19.91
N THR A 40 2.49 6.23 -18.86
CA THR A 40 2.36 5.64 -17.53
C THR A 40 1.00 4.96 -17.45
N LEU A 41 1.01 3.63 -17.36
CA LEU A 41 -0.18 2.78 -17.30
C LEU A 41 -0.04 1.80 -16.15
N THR A 42 -1.13 1.40 -15.53
CA THR A 42 -1.16 0.30 -14.56
C THR A 42 -0.93 -1.06 -15.22
N GLY A 43 -0.63 -2.06 -14.40
CA GLY A 43 -0.41 -3.45 -14.77
C GLY A 43 1.06 -3.85 -14.82
N ASP A 44 1.29 -4.97 -15.50
CA ASP A 44 2.60 -5.61 -15.72
C ASP A 44 3.66 -4.69 -16.36
N GLY A 45 3.23 -3.69 -17.12
CA GLY A 45 4.10 -2.69 -17.75
C GLY A 45 4.72 -1.68 -16.78
N PHE A 46 4.21 -1.58 -15.54
CA PHE A 46 4.70 -0.64 -14.53
C PHE A 46 5.33 -1.32 -13.32
N TYR A 47 4.76 -2.45 -12.90
CA TYR A 47 5.30 -3.25 -11.80
C TYR A 47 5.38 -4.72 -12.19
N ASP A 48 6.54 -5.32 -11.98
CA ASP A 48 6.81 -6.73 -12.19
C ASP A 48 6.84 -7.44 -10.83
N PRO A 49 5.77 -8.14 -10.43
CA PRO A 49 5.70 -8.82 -9.15
C PRO A 49 6.61 -10.05 -9.07
N GLY A 50 7.05 -10.62 -10.20
CA GLY A 50 7.97 -11.75 -10.23
C GLY A 50 9.37 -11.34 -9.79
N ASN A 51 9.87 -10.23 -10.35
CA ASN A 51 11.21 -9.71 -10.05
C ASN A 51 11.23 -8.60 -8.98
N ASP A 52 10.10 -8.21 -8.41
CA ASP A 52 9.97 -7.14 -7.40
C ASP A 52 10.58 -5.81 -7.86
N ARG A 53 10.28 -5.41 -9.11
CA ARG A 53 10.85 -4.19 -9.70
C ARG A 53 9.78 -3.32 -10.34
N LEU A 54 10.00 -2.01 -10.26
CA LEU A 54 9.25 -1.02 -11.01
C LEU A 54 9.90 -0.82 -12.39
N ILE A 55 9.09 -0.70 -13.42
CA ILE A 55 9.51 -0.52 -14.82
C ILE A 55 9.22 0.92 -15.18
N GLU A 56 10.27 1.67 -15.52
CA GLU A 56 10.18 3.10 -15.80
C GLU A 56 9.43 3.36 -17.13
N PRO A 57 8.32 4.11 -17.11
CA PRO A 57 7.64 4.53 -18.33
C PRO A 57 8.45 5.55 -19.12
N LYS A 58 8.17 5.63 -20.43
CA LYS A 58 8.81 6.60 -21.33
C LYS A 58 8.59 8.07 -20.93
N HIS A 59 7.44 8.37 -20.33
CA HIS A 59 7.06 9.73 -19.93
C HIS A 59 6.41 9.72 -18.56
N THR A 60 6.66 10.78 -17.78
CA THR A 60 5.99 11.02 -16.50
C THR A 60 4.48 11.09 -16.68
N GLY A 61 3.76 10.67 -15.65
CA GLY A 61 2.33 10.60 -15.67
C GLY A 61 1.79 9.88 -14.45
N ILE A 62 0.48 9.76 -14.42
CA ILE A 62 -0.23 8.97 -13.43
C ILE A 62 -1.28 8.12 -14.14
N SER A 63 -1.62 6.99 -13.54
CA SER A 63 -2.64 6.09 -14.03
C SER A 63 -3.39 5.47 -12.87
N TYR A 64 -4.68 5.26 -13.07
CA TYR A 64 -5.53 4.47 -12.18
C TYR A 64 -6.27 3.43 -12.99
N SER A 65 -6.46 2.24 -12.41
CA SER A 65 -7.40 1.26 -12.91
C SER A 65 -8.43 0.97 -11.85
N PHE A 66 -9.69 0.84 -12.26
CA PHE A 66 -10.80 0.47 -11.39
C PHE A 66 -11.56 -0.69 -12.02
N THR A 67 -11.83 -1.72 -11.22
CA THR A 67 -12.67 -2.86 -11.62
C THR A 67 -14.10 -2.69 -11.11
N ALA A 68 -15.05 -3.38 -11.75
CA ALA A 68 -16.43 -3.43 -11.29
C ALA A 68 -16.56 -4.08 -9.88
N ASP A 69 -15.62 -4.95 -9.53
CA ASP A 69 -15.60 -5.69 -8.26
C ASP A 69 -15.04 -4.87 -7.08
N GLY A 70 -14.76 -3.57 -7.27
CA GLY A 70 -14.29 -2.69 -6.19
C GLY A 70 -12.79 -2.74 -5.94
N HIS A 71 -11.98 -3.17 -6.91
CA HIS A 71 -10.52 -3.13 -6.82
C HIS A 71 -9.92 -1.98 -7.62
N TYR A 72 -8.80 -1.47 -7.13
CA TYR A 72 -8.05 -0.44 -7.83
C TYR A 72 -6.56 -0.75 -7.91
N GLU A 73 -5.92 -0.16 -8.91
CA GLU A 73 -4.48 -0.04 -8.98
C GLU A 73 -4.11 1.40 -9.33
N SER A 74 -2.99 1.88 -8.80
CA SER A 74 -2.43 3.20 -9.09
C SER A 74 -0.96 3.08 -9.47
N ALA A 75 -0.58 3.84 -10.49
CA ALA A 75 0.79 3.95 -10.98
C ALA A 75 1.14 5.43 -11.13
N TYR A 76 2.20 5.87 -10.47
CA TYR A 76 2.66 7.25 -10.48
C TYR A 76 4.10 7.29 -10.92
N TYR A 77 4.41 8.10 -11.93
CA TYR A 77 5.78 8.46 -12.28
C TYR A 77 5.89 9.97 -12.38
N ARG A 78 6.66 10.58 -11.47
CA ARG A 78 6.78 12.04 -11.35
C ARG A 78 8.24 12.46 -11.28
N ALA A 79 8.60 13.45 -12.09
CA ALA A 79 9.82 14.20 -11.92
C ALA A 79 9.59 15.31 -10.87
N ILE A 80 10.53 15.46 -9.95
CA ILE A 80 10.54 16.48 -8.91
C ILE A 80 11.69 17.43 -9.25
N ALA A 81 11.33 18.67 -9.59
CA ALA A 81 12.32 19.70 -9.89
C ALA A 81 13.13 20.07 -8.65
N ASN A 82 14.42 20.35 -8.85
CA ASN A 82 15.32 20.82 -7.80
C ASN A 82 15.85 22.22 -8.21
N PRO A 83 15.16 23.31 -7.82
CA PRO A 83 15.54 24.65 -8.25
C PRO A 83 16.88 25.12 -7.67
N GLU A 84 17.27 24.62 -6.48
CA GLU A 84 18.58 24.92 -5.89
C GLU A 84 19.72 24.26 -6.68
N ARG A 85 19.49 23.05 -7.19
CA ARG A 85 20.47 22.30 -8.01
C ARG A 85 19.80 21.73 -9.26
N PRO A 86 19.64 22.52 -10.34
CA PRO A 86 18.91 22.10 -11.55
C PRO A 86 19.52 20.89 -12.27
N ARG A 87 20.83 20.66 -12.12
CA ARG A 87 21.53 19.45 -12.62
C ARG A 87 21.15 18.15 -11.89
N CYS A 88 20.37 18.25 -10.82
CA CYS A 88 20.00 17.16 -9.92
C CYS A 88 18.48 16.98 -9.82
N PRO A 89 17.76 16.71 -10.92
CA PRO A 89 16.34 16.42 -10.83
C PRO A 89 16.13 15.12 -10.05
N LYS A 90 15.06 15.08 -9.26
CA LYS A 90 14.66 13.88 -8.51
C LYS A 90 13.54 13.18 -9.26
N GLY A 91 13.45 11.86 -9.08
CA GLY A 91 12.39 11.04 -9.67
C GLY A 91 11.69 10.24 -8.59
N ILE A 92 10.37 10.10 -8.69
CA ILE A 92 9.63 9.19 -7.85
C ILE A 92 8.69 8.34 -8.70
N MET A 93 8.76 7.03 -8.49
CA MET A 93 7.80 6.07 -9.00
C MET A 93 7.09 5.41 -7.84
N GLN A 94 5.77 5.32 -7.89
CA GLN A 94 4.96 4.68 -6.86
C GLN A 94 3.92 3.78 -7.51
N TRP A 95 3.79 2.59 -6.95
CA TRP A 95 2.78 1.62 -7.33
C TRP A 95 2.06 1.15 -6.07
N GLN A 96 0.73 1.08 -6.13
CA GLN A 96 -0.06 0.44 -5.09
C GLN A 96 -1.40 -0.01 -5.65
N HIS A 97 -1.96 -1.05 -5.04
CA HIS A 97 -3.24 -1.63 -5.41
C HIS A 97 -4.02 -2.05 -4.16
N GLY A 98 -5.33 -2.24 -4.30
CA GLY A 98 -6.19 -2.66 -3.20
C GLY A 98 -7.66 -2.52 -3.54
N THR A 99 -8.47 -2.09 -2.56
CA THR A 99 -9.92 -1.91 -2.72
C THR A 99 -10.31 -0.45 -2.69
N PHE A 100 -11.37 -0.10 -3.40
CA PHE A 100 -11.93 1.23 -3.37
C PHE A 100 -13.41 1.20 -3.00
N GLU A 101 -13.87 2.26 -2.35
CA GLU A 101 -15.25 2.44 -1.92
C GLU A 101 -15.74 3.83 -2.37
N LYS A 102 -16.89 3.87 -3.05
CA LYS A 102 -17.60 5.12 -3.33
C LYS A 102 -18.58 5.39 -2.19
N ASN A 103 -18.36 6.49 -1.49
CA ASN A 103 -19.22 6.92 -0.40
C ASN A 103 -20.47 7.64 -0.93
N ALA A 104 -21.51 7.69 -0.11
CA ALA A 104 -22.78 8.35 -0.46
C ALA A 104 -22.63 9.87 -0.67
N ASP A 105 -21.60 10.49 -0.10
CA ASP A 105 -21.25 11.90 -0.29
C ASP A 105 -20.55 12.18 -1.63
N GLY A 106 -20.34 11.15 -2.46
CA GLY A 106 -19.63 11.24 -3.74
C GLY A 106 -18.11 11.14 -3.61
N SER A 107 -17.58 11.02 -2.38
CA SER A 107 -16.15 10.83 -2.15
C SER A 107 -15.71 9.40 -2.50
N LEU A 108 -14.45 9.26 -2.91
CA LEU A 108 -13.85 7.99 -3.28
C LEU A 108 -12.71 7.68 -2.30
N LEU A 109 -12.76 6.52 -1.66
CA LEU A 109 -11.76 6.08 -0.69
C LEU A 109 -11.01 4.86 -1.23
N LEU A 110 -9.69 4.96 -1.35
CA LEU A 110 -8.80 3.92 -1.87
C LEU A 110 -7.96 3.37 -0.72
N LYS A 111 -8.12 2.08 -0.44
CA LYS A 111 -7.43 1.36 0.65
C LYS A 111 -6.43 0.36 0.05
N PRO A 112 -5.12 0.61 0.15
CA PRO A 112 -4.12 -0.29 -0.42
C PRO A 112 -3.95 -1.57 0.40
N ILE A 113 -3.48 -2.63 -0.26
CA ILE A 113 -2.91 -3.80 0.42
C ILE A 113 -1.56 -3.39 0.98
N LYS A 114 -1.49 -3.27 2.31
CA LYS A 114 -0.36 -2.66 3.04
C LYS A 114 1.03 -3.22 2.70
N VAL A 115 1.10 -4.50 2.31
CA VAL A 115 2.38 -5.20 2.09
C VAL A 115 2.89 -5.11 0.65
N ASP A 116 2.02 -4.72 -0.29
CA ASP A 116 2.31 -4.83 -1.72
C ASP A 116 2.83 -3.54 -2.32
N GLY A 117 2.40 -2.37 -1.85
CA GLY A 117 2.80 -1.11 -2.49
C GLY A 117 4.32 -0.91 -2.51
N ARG A 118 4.82 -0.29 -3.59
CA ARG A 118 6.24 -0.08 -3.91
C ARG A 118 6.51 1.36 -4.29
N GLN A 119 7.68 1.84 -3.91
CA GLN A 119 8.17 3.16 -4.27
C GLN A 119 9.65 3.10 -4.63
N LEU A 120 10.00 3.71 -5.76
CA LEU A 120 11.38 3.94 -6.17
C LEU A 120 11.63 5.45 -6.15
N TYR A 121 12.61 5.89 -5.36
CA TYR A 121 13.03 7.28 -5.25
C TYR A 121 14.44 7.44 -5.80
N SER A 122 14.60 8.31 -6.80
CA SER A 122 15.88 8.62 -7.43
C SER A 122 16.32 10.03 -7.05
N ASP A 123 17.51 10.16 -6.48
CA ASP A 123 18.16 11.43 -6.19
C ASP A 123 19.65 11.32 -6.61
N PRO A 124 19.98 11.70 -7.85
CA PRO A 124 21.30 11.44 -8.43
C PRO A 124 22.43 12.22 -7.75
N CYS A 125 22.11 13.23 -6.94
CA CYS A 125 23.10 14.04 -6.25
C CYS A 125 23.32 13.65 -4.79
N GLN A 126 22.44 12.82 -4.23
CA GLN A 126 22.63 12.22 -2.91
C GLN A 126 23.08 10.76 -3.00
N TYR A 127 22.56 10.01 -3.97
CA TYR A 127 22.79 8.58 -4.09
C TYR A 127 23.26 8.20 -5.49
N LYS A 128 24.12 7.17 -5.58
CA LYS A 128 24.52 6.59 -6.87
C LYS A 128 23.40 5.77 -7.53
N ASN A 129 22.55 5.17 -6.69
CA ASN A 129 21.46 4.30 -7.11
C ASN A 129 20.13 4.83 -6.54
N ALA A 130 19.03 4.49 -7.20
CA ALA A 130 17.70 4.77 -6.67
C ALA A 130 17.38 3.89 -5.45
N VAL A 131 16.57 4.44 -4.53
CA VAL A 131 16.18 3.81 -3.28
C VAL A 131 14.81 3.16 -3.47
N TYR A 132 14.75 1.83 -3.34
CA TYR A 132 13.52 1.06 -3.44
C TYR A 132 12.96 0.75 -2.05
N THR A 133 11.70 1.10 -1.82
CA THR A 133 11.03 1.00 -0.53
C THR A 133 9.59 0.51 -0.69
N ARG A 134 9.00 0.02 0.40
CA ARG A 134 7.57 -0.26 0.44
C ARG A 134 6.78 1.04 0.57
N TYR A 135 5.61 1.06 -0.04
CA TYR A 135 4.70 2.20 -0.04
C TYR A 135 3.32 1.76 0.43
N ASN A 136 2.69 2.59 1.24
CA ASN A 136 1.35 2.33 1.75
C ASN A 136 0.71 3.68 2.08
N ALA A 137 -0.16 4.14 1.19
CA ALA A 137 -0.90 5.38 1.38
C ALA A 137 -2.36 5.19 1.00
N THR A 138 -3.24 5.31 2.00
CA THR A 138 -4.67 5.44 1.76
C THR A 138 -4.94 6.78 1.08
N GLU A 139 -5.59 6.75 -0.08
CA GLU A 139 -5.95 7.95 -0.84
C GLU A 139 -7.45 8.22 -0.69
N LYS A 140 -7.80 9.48 -0.36
CA LYS A 140 -9.19 9.93 -0.34
C LYS A 140 -9.37 11.06 -1.36
N PHE A 141 -10.30 10.88 -2.28
CA PHE A 141 -10.77 11.92 -3.18
C PHE A 141 -12.07 12.51 -2.64
N LYS A 142 -12.17 13.83 -2.63
CA LYS A 142 -13.37 14.54 -2.19
C LYS A 142 -14.56 14.24 -3.10
N GLN A 143 -14.30 14.20 -4.40
CA GLN A 143 -15.28 13.89 -5.43
C GLN A 143 -14.55 13.42 -6.70
N TYR A 144 -15.27 12.80 -7.62
CA TYR A 144 -14.80 12.51 -8.96
C TYR A 144 -15.86 12.90 -9.99
N THR A 145 -15.44 13.12 -11.22
CA THR A 145 -16.36 13.38 -12.33
C THR A 145 -15.86 12.65 -13.57
N VAL A 146 -16.77 11.92 -14.21
CA VAL A 146 -16.52 11.30 -15.52
C VAL A 146 -17.35 12.06 -16.55
N ALA A 147 -16.69 12.60 -17.56
CA ALA A 147 -17.33 13.34 -18.64
C ALA A 147 -16.57 13.14 -19.95
N GLU A 148 -17.22 13.32 -21.08
CA GLU A 148 -16.52 13.33 -22.37
C GLU A 148 -15.71 14.62 -22.54
N ASP A 149 -14.44 14.50 -22.91
CA ASP A 149 -13.61 15.66 -23.17
C ASP A 149 -14.05 16.40 -24.44
N ARG A 150 -14.29 17.71 -24.33
CA ARG A 150 -14.81 18.51 -25.45
C ARG A 150 -13.88 18.54 -26.66
N TYR A 151 -12.58 18.42 -26.45
CA TYR A 151 -11.56 18.49 -27.50
C TYR A 151 -11.23 17.10 -28.05
N HIS A 152 -10.91 16.14 -27.19
CA HIS A 152 -10.45 14.82 -27.61
C HIS A 152 -11.59 13.82 -27.89
N LYS A 153 -12.85 14.13 -27.51
CA LYS A 153 -14.03 13.26 -27.70
C LYS A 153 -13.86 11.85 -27.10
N ILE A 154 -13.12 11.77 -26.00
CA ILE A 154 -12.90 10.53 -25.24
C ILE A 154 -13.31 10.75 -23.79
N PRO A 155 -13.71 9.68 -23.07
CA PRO A 155 -14.02 9.79 -21.66
C PRO A 155 -12.82 10.31 -20.86
N ARG A 156 -13.09 11.30 -20.01
CA ARG A 156 -12.15 11.94 -19.11
C ARG A 156 -12.63 11.79 -17.68
N LEU A 157 -11.70 11.40 -16.81
CA LEU A 157 -11.86 11.31 -15.37
C LEU A 157 -11.12 12.47 -14.71
N ASP A 158 -11.87 13.29 -13.99
CA ASP A 158 -11.35 14.35 -13.12
C ASP A 158 -11.50 13.90 -11.66
N LEU A 159 -10.37 13.77 -10.97
CA LEU A 159 -10.29 13.44 -9.55
C LEU A 159 -9.99 14.69 -8.74
N TYR A 160 -10.65 14.87 -7.60
CA TYR A 160 -10.38 15.98 -6.68
C TYR A 160 -9.80 15.43 -5.39
N LYS A 161 -8.60 15.87 -5.02
CA LYS A 161 -7.93 15.48 -3.78
C LYS A 161 -8.78 15.82 -2.55
N ALA A 162 -8.36 15.34 -1.38
CA ALA A 162 -9.05 15.61 -0.11
C ALA A 162 -9.20 17.11 0.22
N ASP A 163 -8.23 17.94 -0.21
CA ASP A 163 -8.26 19.40 -0.09
C ASP A 163 -9.18 20.09 -1.12
N GLY A 164 -9.75 19.33 -2.06
CA GLY A 164 -10.55 19.83 -3.18
C GLY A 164 -9.74 20.30 -4.37
N ALA A 165 -8.40 20.26 -4.33
CA ALA A 165 -7.58 20.60 -5.48
C ALA A 165 -7.75 19.53 -6.58
N PRO A 166 -7.92 19.94 -7.85
CA PRO A 166 -8.01 18.99 -8.94
C PRO A 166 -6.68 18.26 -9.13
N LEU A 167 -6.77 16.96 -9.37
CA LEU A 167 -5.67 16.16 -9.92
C LEU A 167 -5.51 16.50 -11.41
N MET A 168 -4.40 16.11 -12.02
CA MET A 168 -4.28 16.21 -13.48
C MET A 168 -5.36 15.35 -14.15
N PRO A 169 -5.95 15.80 -15.27
CA PRO A 169 -7.01 15.07 -15.94
C PRO A 169 -6.50 13.74 -16.48
N LEU A 170 -7.33 12.71 -16.32
CA LEU A 170 -7.07 11.36 -16.80
C LEU A 170 -8.01 11.05 -17.95
N TYR A 171 -7.55 10.26 -18.91
CA TYR A 171 -8.32 9.84 -20.07
C TYR A 171 -8.39 8.32 -20.11
N LEU A 172 -9.52 7.78 -20.57
CA LEU A 172 -9.71 6.34 -20.66
C LEU A 172 -8.71 5.75 -21.67
N ALA A 173 -7.83 4.89 -21.18
CA ALA A 173 -6.82 4.18 -21.95
C ALA A 173 -7.25 2.75 -22.29
N TYR A 174 -7.90 2.05 -21.36
CA TYR A 174 -8.39 0.67 -21.56
C TYR A 174 -9.75 0.42 -20.91
N SER A 175 -10.58 -0.36 -21.60
CA SER A 175 -11.81 -0.98 -21.10
C SER A 175 -11.90 -2.36 -21.76
N PRO A 176 -11.73 -3.50 -21.05
CA PRO A 176 -11.63 -3.67 -19.58
C PRO A 176 -10.35 -3.10 -18.95
N PRO A 177 -10.32 -2.88 -17.61
CA PRO A 177 -9.16 -2.33 -16.92
C PRO A 177 -7.93 -3.25 -16.97
N LYS A 178 -6.76 -2.65 -17.19
CA LYS A 178 -5.44 -3.28 -17.14
C LYS A 178 -4.79 -3.06 -15.77
N MET A 179 -4.75 -4.10 -14.95
CA MET A 179 -4.08 -4.09 -13.64
C MET A 179 -3.55 -5.49 -13.28
N LEU A 180 -2.68 -5.56 -12.27
CA LEU A 180 -2.19 -6.81 -11.70
C LEU A 180 -3.29 -7.54 -10.91
N PRO A 181 -3.09 -8.82 -10.55
CA PRO A 181 -4.05 -9.57 -9.76
C PRO A 181 -4.41 -8.86 -8.45
N THR A 182 -5.70 -8.88 -8.11
CA THR A 182 -6.27 -8.17 -6.96
C THR A 182 -5.99 -8.83 -5.60
N THR A 183 -5.30 -9.97 -5.60
CA THR A 183 -4.89 -10.69 -4.41
C THR A 183 -3.57 -10.14 -3.87
N THR A 184 -3.25 -10.45 -2.61
CA THR A 184 -1.94 -10.09 -2.06
C THR A 184 -0.83 -10.78 -2.85
N LEU A 185 0.05 -9.99 -3.47
CA LEU A 185 1.10 -10.49 -4.36
C LEU A 185 2.29 -11.04 -3.58
N ARG A 186 2.65 -10.39 -2.48
CA ARG A 186 3.80 -10.78 -1.64
C ARG A 186 3.42 -10.74 -0.16
N PRO A 187 2.81 -11.82 0.39
CA PRO A 187 2.53 -11.90 1.81
C PRO A 187 3.85 -11.85 2.59
N ILE A 188 3.96 -10.92 3.52
CA ILE A 188 4.99 -11.02 4.56
C ILE A 188 4.55 -12.21 5.40
N ALA A 189 5.42 -13.20 5.57
CA ALA A 189 5.26 -14.18 6.63
C ALA A 189 5.19 -13.39 7.95
N THR A 190 3.98 -13.07 8.38
CA THR A 190 3.74 -12.74 9.77
C THR A 190 4.07 -14.05 10.47
N GLU A 191 5.01 -14.04 11.41
CA GLU A 191 5.15 -15.18 12.32
C GLU A 191 3.85 -15.26 13.12
N THR A 192 2.83 -15.86 12.51
CA THR A 192 1.69 -16.40 13.21
C THR A 192 2.32 -17.36 14.19
N ALA A 193 2.27 -17.02 15.48
CA ALA A 193 2.74 -17.89 16.55
C ALA A 193 2.21 -19.30 16.26
N ALA A 194 3.10 -20.19 15.81
CA ALA A 194 2.70 -21.50 15.39
C ALA A 194 2.04 -22.18 16.59
N PRO A 195 0.90 -22.85 16.44
CA PRO A 195 0.42 -23.74 17.49
C PRO A 195 1.55 -24.73 17.76
N LYS A 196 1.93 -24.90 19.04
CA LYS A 196 3.02 -25.78 19.49
C LYS A 196 2.76 -27.21 19.03
N VAL A 197 3.19 -27.55 17.83
CA VAL A 197 3.25 -28.94 17.37
C VAL A 197 4.54 -29.53 17.96
N LYS A 198 4.39 -30.40 18.96
CA LYS A 198 5.47 -31.28 19.40
C LYS A 198 5.87 -32.16 18.21
N ARG A 199 6.97 -31.83 17.55
CA ARG A 199 7.64 -32.73 16.61
C ARG A 199 8.82 -33.36 17.31
N ASP A 200 8.65 -34.64 17.59
CA ASP A 200 9.65 -35.55 18.10
C ASP A 200 10.76 -35.75 17.06
N GLY A 201 12.00 -35.81 17.54
CA GLY A 201 13.19 -36.33 16.88
C GLY A 201 13.45 -35.97 15.41
N LEU A 202 14.28 -34.94 15.18
CA LEU A 202 15.45 -34.95 14.29
C LEU A 202 16.12 -33.56 14.33
N SER A 203 17.42 -33.56 14.56
CA SER A 203 18.24 -32.40 14.96
C SER A 203 18.14 -31.20 14.00
N PRO A 204 17.91 -29.98 14.52
CA PRO A 204 18.08 -28.76 13.74
C PRO A 204 19.57 -28.57 13.46
N ARG A 205 19.93 -28.53 12.18
CA ARG A 205 21.19 -27.98 11.71
C ARG A 205 21.21 -26.51 12.14
N GLU A 206 22.00 -26.20 13.17
CA GLU A 206 22.21 -24.85 13.69
C GLU A 206 22.61 -23.93 12.53
N VAL A 207 21.68 -23.08 12.09
CA VAL A 207 22.03 -21.82 11.45
C VAL A 207 22.58 -20.95 12.56
N LEU A 208 23.86 -21.19 12.86
CA LEU A 208 24.72 -20.27 13.58
C LEU A 208 24.57 -18.91 12.91
N PHE A 209 23.82 -18.01 13.54
CA PHE A 209 23.81 -16.61 13.19
C PHE A 209 25.27 -16.17 13.14
N LYS A 210 25.78 -15.92 11.93
CA LYS A 210 27.09 -15.32 11.75
C LYS A 210 27.01 -13.94 12.38
N ARG A 211 27.46 -13.85 13.64
CA ARG A 211 27.54 -12.64 14.45
C ARG A 211 28.30 -11.60 13.61
N THR A 212 27.58 -10.62 13.09
CA THR A 212 28.21 -9.46 12.43
C THR A 212 29.13 -8.80 13.45
N GLU A 213 30.39 -8.53 13.08
CA GLU A 213 31.44 -8.01 13.98
C GLU A 213 31.03 -6.74 14.76
N GLY A 214 30.07 -5.96 14.24
CA GLY A 214 29.52 -4.79 14.92
C GLY A 214 28.78 -5.09 16.23
N ASN A 215 28.16 -6.27 16.39
CA ASN A 215 27.41 -6.61 17.61
C ASN A 215 28.33 -6.96 18.79
N VAL A 216 29.54 -7.48 18.52
CA VAL A 216 30.54 -7.72 19.57
C VAL A 216 31.02 -6.38 20.17
N ARG A 217 31.16 -5.34 19.33
CA ARG A 217 31.45 -3.99 19.82
C ARG A 217 30.32 -3.42 20.68
N ALA A 218 29.05 -3.61 20.31
CA ALA A 218 27.95 -3.08 21.10
C ALA A 218 27.91 -3.65 22.53
N ASP A 219 28.10 -4.96 22.67
CA ASP A 219 28.11 -5.65 23.98
C ASP A 219 29.30 -5.20 24.85
N GLN A 220 30.49 -5.06 24.26
CA GLN A 220 31.68 -4.54 24.96
C GLN A 220 31.49 -3.11 25.49
N TRP A 221 30.88 -2.23 24.69
CA TRP A 221 30.62 -0.84 25.09
C TRP A 221 29.54 -0.74 26.16
N TRP A 222 28.54 -1.62 26.12
CA TRP A 222 27.51 -1.70 27.15
C TRP A 222 28.12 -2.13 28.49
N TRP A 223 28.92 -3.20 28.51
CA TRP A 223 29.60 -3.66 29.73
C TRP A 223 30.62 -2.66 30.26
N PHE A 224 31.32 -1.94 29.38
CA PHE A 224 32.22 -0.86 29.79
C PHE A 224 31.47 0.26 30.53
N GLY A 225 30.28 0.64 30.05
CA GLY A 225 29.42 1.61 30.74
C GLY A 225 28.96 1.14 32.13
N VAL A 226 28.62 -0.14 32.26
CA VAL A 226 28.26 -0.74 33.56
C VAL A 226 29.43 -0.68 34.55
N PHE A 227 30.65 -1.02 34.13
CA PHE A 227 31.83 -0.97 34.99
C PHE A 227 32.21 0.45 35.42
N LEU A 228 32.13 1.43 34.51
CA LEU A 228 32.37 2.85 34.86
C LEU A 228 31.38 3.37 35.89
N THR A 229 30.10 3.01 35.74
CA THR A 229 29.04 3.45 36.65
C THR A 229 29.18 2.79 38.03
N ALA A 230 29.45 1.48 38.07
CA ALA A 230 29.68 0.75 39.31
C ALA A 230 30.95 1.23 40.02
N GLY A 231 32.05 1.43 39.28
CA GLY A 231 33.31 1.96 39.83
C GLY A 231 33.16 3.36 40.40
N GLY A 232 32.43 4.25 39.72
CA GLY A 232 32.09 5.58 40.24
C GLY A 232 31.24 5.53 41.51
N GLY A 233 30.26 4.62 41.58
CA GLY A 233 29.43 4.42 42.77
C GLY A 233 30.21 3.89 43.98
N ILE A 234 31.17 2.99 43.76
CA ILE A 234 32.05 2.48 44.82
C ILE A 234 33.00 3.58 45.30
N MET A 235 33.61 4.34 44.39
CA MET A 235 34.49 5.46 44.75
C MET A 235 33.77 6.55 45.55
N TYR A 236 32.50 6.84 45.24
CA TYR A 236 31.65 7.75 46.01
C TYR A 236 31.35 7.25 47.45
N TRP A 237 31.51 5.96 47.71
CA TRP A 237 31.24 5.39 49.03
C TRP A 237 32.49 5.28 49.91
N PHE A 238 33.68 5.32 49.30
CA PHE A 238 34.97 5.24 49.98
C PHE A 238 35.72 6.59 50.07
N PHE A 239 35.14 7.67 49.54
CA PHE A 239 35.55 9.08 49.70
C PHE A 239 34.33 9.93 50.01
#